data_AF-A0A1H2HK62-F1
#
_entry.id   AF-A0A1H2HK62-F1
#
_cell.length_a   1.000
_cell.length_b   1.000
_cell.length_c   1.000
_cell.angle_alpha   90.00
_cell.angle_beta   90.00
_cell.angle_gamma   90.00
#
_symmetry.space_group_name_H-M   'P 1'
#
loop_
_entity.id
_entity.type
_entity.pdbx_description
1 polymer ?
#
loop_
_entity_poly.entity_id
_entity_poly.type
_entity_poly.pdbx_seq_one_letter_code
_entity_poly.pdbx_strand_id
1 'polypeptide(L)'
;MDEKKEQRLASYKRIEAAILMAQADIDQLKDVSLWMKNVPCWLNDAEKEINALSNGVEQKQPMIDLIKTARKTHHNNEPMLTMRFIKEIQENWGNAMHDKEIPVRLNMIKGRKKSGKTRKEQLEEQGNNTKDEVLKIYQSITPTRSTASLIARKLHITSTRVRQILKDEKKNKNDVR
;
A
#
# COMPACT_ATOMS: atom_id res chain seq x y z
N MET A 1 27.38 19.00 -13.26
CA MET A 1 26.84 18.86 -11.88
C MET A 1 25.51 18.09 -11.88
N ASP A 2 24.78 18.11 -12.99
CA ASP A 2 23.46 17.47 -13.13
C ASP A 2 23.47 15.94 -13.30
N GLU A 3 24.43 15.34 -14.03
CA GLU A 3 24.51 13.87 -14.19
C GLU A 3 24.68 13.14 -12.85
N LYS A 4 25.47 13.70 -11.93
CA LYS A 4 25.65 13.13 -10.57
C LYS A 4 24.41 13.29 -9.69
N LYS A 5 23.51 14.22 -10.02
CA LYS A 5 22.23 14.42 -9.31
C LYS A 5 21.19 13.43 -9.83
N GLU A 6 21.13 13.22 -11.15
CA GLU A 6 20.25 12.24 -11.78
C GLU A 6 20.61 10.79 -11.43
N GLN A 7 21.91 10.44 -11.41
CA GLN A 7 22.35 9.11 -10.97
C GLN A 7 21.99 8.83 -9.51
N ARG A 8 22.15 9.82 -8.63
CA ARG A 8 21.71 9.72 -7.23
C ARG A 8 20.21 9.47 -7.16
N LEU A 9 19.40 10.29 -7.83
CA LEU A 9 17.95 10.13 -7.92
C LEU A 9 17.53 8.75 -8.43
N ALA A 10 18.25 8.19 -9.40
CA ALA A 10 17.99 6.84 -9.91
C ALA A 10 18.27 5.76 -8.86
N SER A 11 19.42 5.82 -8.18
CA SER A 11 19.73 4.92 -7.06
C SER A 11 18.68 5.01 -5.95
N TYR A 12 18.25 6.24 -5.63
CA TYR A 12 17.22 6.47 -4.61
C TYR A 12 15.89 5.76 -4.92
N LYS A 13 15.43 5.85 -6.18
CA LYS A 13 14.20 5.19 -6.64
C LYS A 13 14.33 3.66 -6.65
N ARG A 14 15.51 3.12 -6.97
CA ARG A 14 15.75 1.67 -6.96
C ARG A 14 15.68 1.10 -5.55
N ILE A 15 16.23 1.82 -4.57
CA ILE A 15 16.18 1.44 -3.15
C ILE A 15 14.74 1.43 -2.66
N GLU A 16 14.00 2.51 -2.93
CA GLU A 16 12.60 2.63 -2.54
C GLU A 16 11.74 1.49 -3.14
N ALA A 17 11.92 1.19 -4.44
CA ALA A 17 11.20 0.10 -5.10
C ALA A 17 11.52 -1.28 -4.48
N ALA A 18 12.79 -1.57 -4.20
CA ALA A 18 13.19 -2.83 -3.57
C ALA A 18 12.55 -3.02 -2.19
N ILE A 19 12.52 -1.95 -1.38
CA ILE A 19 11.95 -2.02 -0.03
C ILE A 19 10.41 -2.13 -0.07
N LEU A 20 9.73 -1.47 -1.03
CA LEU A 20 8.29 -1.61 -1.21
C LEU A 20 7.89 -3.02 -1.67
N MET A 21 8.70 -3.65 -2.52
CA MET A 21 8.49 -5.05 -2.92
C MET A 21 8.72 -6.00 -1.72
N ALA A 22 9.76 -5.76 -0.91
CA ALA A 22 10.01 -6.46 0.36
C ALA A 22 8.82 -6.42 1.32
N GLN A 23 8.26 -5.24 1.50
CA GLN A 23 7.07 -5.04 2.31
C GLN A 23 5.85 -5.79 1.74
N ALA A 24 5.63 -5.70 0.43
CA ALA A 24 4.47 -6.31 -0.22
C ALA A 24 4.45 -7.83 -0.13
N ASP A 25 5.58 -8.53 -0.31
CA ASP A 25 5.59 -9.99 -0.18
C ASP A 25 5.47 -10.46 1.27
N ILE A 26 5.96 -9.69 2.24
CA ILE A 26 5.70 -10.02 3.64
C ILE A 26 4.23 -9.72 3.99
N ASP A 27 3.65 -8.62 3.52
CA ASP A 27 2.22 -8.33 3.77
C ASP A 27 1.31 -9.38 3.09
N GLN A 28 1.79 -10.02 2.02
CA GLN A 28 1.19 -11.18 1.37
C GLN A 28 1.50 -12.53 2.07
N LEU A 29 1.85 -12.52 3.38
CA LEU A 29 2.17 -13.60 4.35
C LEU A 29 1.41 -14.96 4.26
N LYS A 30 0.54 -15.16 3.28
CA LYS A 30 -0.06 -16.45 2.90
C LYS A 30 0.93 -17.44 2.30
N ASP A 31 2.10 -17.02 1.82
CA ASP A 31 3.12 -17.92 1.27
C ASP A 31 4.52 -17.65 1.86
N VAL A 32 4.85 -18.42 2.90
CA VAL A 32 6.16 -18.39 3.59
C VAL A 32 7.31 -18.75 2.64
N SER A 33 7.06 -19.53 1.59
CA SER A 33 8.09 -19.93 0.62
C SER A 33 8.51 -18.77 -0.30
N LEU A 34 7.57 -17.89 -0.68
CA LEU A 34 7.90 -16.67 -1.44
C LEU A 34 8.68 -15.67 -0.57
N TRP A 35 8.28 -15.51 0.69
CA TRP A 35 9.00 -14.69 1.67
C TRP A 35 10.46 -15.13 1.86
N MET A 36 10.69 -16.44 1.98
CA MET A 36 12.03 -17.03 2.10
C MET A 36 12.91 -16.80 0.87
N LYS A 37 12.30 -16.70 -0.31
CA LYS A 37 13.01 -16.60 -1.59
C LYS A 37 13.33 -15.15 -1.97
N ASN A 38 12.40 -14.22 -1.77
CA ASN A 38 12.48 -12.87 -2.36
C ASN A 38 13.07 -11.83 -1.41
N VAL A 39 12.76 -11.90 -0.10
CA VAL A 39 13.22 -10.91 0.89
C VAL A 39 14.75 -10.75 0.94
N PRO A 40 15.55 -11.83 0.92
CA PRO A 40 17.01 -11.71 0.89
C PRO A 40 17.53 -11.00 -0.35
N CYS A 41 16.93 -11.25 -1.52
CA CYS A 41 17.33 -10.64 -2.79
C CYS A 41 17.12 -9.12 -2.73
N TRP A 42 15.98 -8.66 -2.25
CA TRP A 42 15.69 -7.22 -2.18
C TRP A 42 16.50 -6.49 -1.13
N LEU A 43 16.79 -7.13 0.00
CA LEU A 43 17.70 -6.58 1.01
C LEU A 43 19.12 -6.43 0.45
N ASN A 44 19.59 -7.38 -0.36
CA ASN A 44 20.87 -7.28 -1.04
C ASN A 44 20.89 -6.18 -2.11
N ASP A 45 19.82 -6.03 -2.89
CA ASP A 45 19.70 -4.96 -3.88
C ASP A 45 19.69 -3.58 -3.20
N ALA A 46 18.95 -3.43 -2.10
CA ALA A 46 18.94 -2.21 -1.30
C ALA A 46 20.33 -1.87 -0.74
N GLU A 47 21.03 -2.86 -0.17
CA GLU A 47 22.40 -2.66 0.34
C GLU A 47 23.37 -2.24 -0.76
N LYS A 48 23.29 -2.87 -1.94
CA LYS A 48 24.16 -2.54 -3.09
C LYS A 48 23.96 -1.09 -3.53
N GLU A 49 22.71 -0.66 -3.64
CA GLU A 49 22.39 0.70 -4.06
C GLU A 49 22.76 1.74 -2.98
N ILE A 50 22.60 1.44 -1.69
CA ILE A 50 23.04 2.34 -0.60
C ILE A 50 24.56 2.47 -0.59
N ASN A 51 25.28 1.37 -0.83
CA ASN A 51 26.73 1.39 -0.93
C ASN A 51 27.24 2.22 -2.10
N ALA A 52 26.47 2.30 -3.20
CA ALA A 52 26.76 3.13 -4.36
C ALA A 52 26.56 4.64 -4.11
N LEU A 53 25.88 5.04 -3.02
CA LEU A 53 25.80 6.45 -2.63
C LEU A 53 27.15 6.99 -2.18
N SER A 54 27.38 8.30 -2.36
CA SER A 54 28.62 8.93 -1.90
C SER A 54 28.77 8.82 -0.37
N ASN A 55 30.02 8.75 0.10
CA ASN A 55 30.32 8.63 1.54
C ASN A 55 29.92 9.85 2.39
N GLY A 56 29.44 10.94 1.76
CA GLY A 56 28.92 12.12 2.46
C GLY A 56 27.46 12.03 2.90
N VAL A 57 26.79 10.89 2.67
CA VAL A 57 25.42 10.66 3.15
C VAL A 57 25.50 10.15 4.59
N GLU A 58 25.24 11.01 5.57
CA GLU A 58 25.24 10.69 7.02
C GLU A 58 24.39 9.46 7.37
N GLN A 59 23.32 9.20 6.62
CA GLN A 59 22.41 8.07 6.83
C GLN A 59 22.87 6.75 6.18
N LYS A 60 24.01 6.74 5.47
CA LYS A 60 24.48 5.56 4.74
C LYS A 60 24.80 4.37 5.66
N GLN A 61 25.60 4.58 6.71
CA GLN A 61 26.02 3.51 7.61
C GLN A 61 24.88 2.97 8.49
N PRO A 62 24.05 3.83 9.14
CA PRO A 62 22.89 3.36 9.90
C PRO A 62 21.94 2.49 9.08
N MET A 63 21.72 2.81 7.81
CA MET A 63 20.86 1.99 6.94
C MET A 63 21.45 0.64 6.57
N ILE A 64 22.76 0.58 6.30
CA ILE A 64 23.45 -0.69 6.04
C ILE A 64 23.32 -1.60 7.27
N ASP A 65 23.44 -1.05 8.47
CA ASP A 65 23.33 -1.80 9.72
C ASP A 65 21.90 -2.33 9.94
N LEU A 66 20.87 -1.53 9.60
CA LEU A 66 19.48 -1.99 9.60
C LEU A 66 19.24 -3.12 8.59
N ILE A 67 19.80 -3.03 7.38
CA ILE A 67 19.66 -4.08 6.36
C ILE A 67 20.35 -5.38 6.80
N LYS A 68 21.55 -5.29 7.40
CA LYS A 68 22.24 -6.44 7.99
C LYS A 68 21.41 -7.08 9.10
N THR A 69 20.78 -6.26 9.94
CA THR A 69 19.90 -6.74 11.02
C THR A 69 18.63 -7.40 10.46
N ALA A 70 18.01 -6.83 9.43
CA ALA A 70 16.88 -7.43 8.73
C ALA A 70 17.22 -8.80 8.11
N ARG A 71 18.40 -8.94 7.48
CA ARG A 71 18.88 -10.23 6.96
C ARG A 71 19.12 -11.26 8.06
N LYS A 72 19.72 -10.85 9.18
CA LYS A 72 19.97 -11.75 10.32
C LYS A 72 18.65 -12.28 10.89
N THR A 73 17.65 -11.42 11.10
CA THR A 73 16.33 -11.84 11.57
C THR A 73 15.58 -12.70 10.54
N HIS A 74 15.77 -12.45 9.24
CA HIS A 74 15.24 -13.31 8.18
C HIS A 74 15.83 -14.72 8.24
N HIS A 75 17.16 -14.85 8.35
CA HIS A 75 17.84 -16.13 8.51
C HIS A 75 17.42 -16.89 9.78
N ASN A 76 17.02 -16.17 10.83
CA ASN A 76 16.48 -16.74 12.06
C ASN A 76 15.00 -17.13 11.96
N ASN A 77 14.36 -16.94 10.80
CA ASN A 77 12.93 -17.18 10.58
C ASN A 77 12.04 -16.34 11.49
N GLU A 78 12.39 -15.06 11.70
CA GLU A 78 11.66 -14.12 12.56
C GLU A 78 10.90 -13.08 11.72
N PRO A 79 9.83 -13.45 10.98
CA PRO A 79 9.20 -12.60 9.97
C PRO A 79 8.65 -11.28 10.54
N MET A 80 8.16 -11.29 11.79
CA MET A 80 7.67 -10.09 12.47
C MET A 80 8.81 -9.10 12.80
N LEU A 81 9.99 -9.61 13.18
CA LEU A 81 11.16 -8.77 13.44
C LEU A 81 11.78 -8.27 12.13
N THR A 82 11.88 -9.13 11.11
CA THR A 82 12.31 -8.75 9.76
C THR A 82 11.44 -7.64 9.19
N MET A 83 10.12 -7.77 9.31
CA MET A 83 9.14 -6.76 8.92
C MET A 83 9.34 -5.43 9.66
N ARG A 84 9.58 -5.47 10.98
CA ARG A 84 9.86 -4.26 11.76
C ARG A 84 11.09 -3.52 11.22
N PHE A 85 12.18 -4.22 10.97
CA PHE A 85 13.39 -3.61 10.41
C PHE A 85 13.18 -3.08 8.99
N ILE A 86 12.39 -3.77 8.16
CA ILE A 86 12.04 -3.26 6.82
C ILE A 86 11.26 -1.96 6.89
N LYS A 87 10.30 -1.82 7.80
CA LYS A 87 9.59 -0.55 8.04
C LYS A 87 10.51 0.55 8.53
N GLU A 88 11.42 0.23 9.44
CA GLU A 88 12.42 1.18 9.96
C GLU A 88 13.36 1.68 8.84
N ILE A 89 13.74 0.79 7.91
CA ILE A 89 14.50 1.16 6.71
C ILE A 89 13.66 2.10 5.82
N GLN A 90 12.36 1.84 5.63
CA GLN A 90 11.46 2.71 4.85
C GLN A 90 11.32 4.10 5.47
N GLU A 91 11.07 4.18 6.78
CA GLU A 91 10.89 5.43 7.51
C GLU A 91 12.17 6.27 7.48
N ASN A 92 13.33 5.66 7.77
CA ASN A 92 14.61 6.35 7.74
C ASN A 92 14.99 6.82 6.33
N TRP A 93 14.66 6.04 5.30
CA TRP A 93 14.88 6.43 3.91
C TRP A 93 13.96 7.57 3.46
N GLY A 94 12.67 7.47 3.80
CA GLY A 94 11.69 8.51 3.54
C GLY A 94 12.10 9.84 4.18
N ASN A 95 12.48 9.81 5.46
CA ASN A 95 12.95 10.99 6.19
C ASN A 95 14.25 11.56 5.60
N ALA A 96 15.22 10.70 5.25
CA ALA A 96 16.47 11.13 4.62
C ALA A 96 16.28 11.80 3.25
N MET A 97 15.26 11.37 2.49
CA MET A 97 14.86 11.96 1.20
C MET A 97 14.12 13.29 1.35
N HIS A 98 13.39 13.48 2.45
CA HIS A 98 12.63 14.70 2.73
C HIS A 98 13.48 15.82 3.36
N ASP A 99 14.45 15.51 4.21
CA ASP A 99 15.22 16.50 4.98
C ASP A 99 16.36 17.20 4.19
N LYS A 100 16.76 16.72 3.00
CA LYS A 100 17.94 17.25 2.27
C LYS A 100 17.66 17.89 0.90
N GLU A 101 16.52 18.54 0.69
CA GLU A 101 16.21 19.26 -0.57
C GLU A 101 16.37 18.38 -1.83
N ILE A 102 15.62 17.28 -1.89
CA ILE A 102 15.16 16.75 -3.16
C ILE A 102 13.65 16.67 -3.07
N PRO A 103 12.89 17.63 -3.64
CA PRO A 103 11.45 17.48 -3.80
C PRO A 103 11.23 16.44 -4.90
N VAL A 104 11.46 15.17 -4.57
CA VAL A 104 10.88 14.07 -5.30
C VAL A 104 9.39 14.11 -4.97
N ARG A 105 8.66 15.01 -5.62
CA ARG A 105 7.23 14.80 -5.87
C ARG A 105 7.14 13.58 -6.78
N LEU A 106 7.30 12.38 -6.22
CA LEU A 106 6.79 11.18 -6.83
C LEU A 106 5.29 11.19 -6.56
N ASN A 107 4.56 11.82 -7.48
CA ASN A 107 3.41 11.13 -8.01
C ASN A 107 3.90 9.73 -8.38
N MET A 108 3.56 8.75 -7.53
CA MET A 108 3.75 7.35 -7.84
C MET A 108 3.26 7.13 -9.27
N ILE A 109 4.06 6.42 -10.06
CA ILE A 109 3.61 5.79 -11.29
C ILE A 109 2.52 4.80 -10.90
N LYS A 110 1.29 5.31 -10.74
CA LYS A 110 0.16 4.70 -11.42
C LYS A 110 0.51 4.80 -12.89
N GLY A 111 1.04 3.72 -13.43
CA GLY A 111 0.68 3.30 -14.77
C GLY A 111 -0.83 3.06 -14.81
N ARG A 112 -1.61 4.14 -14.74
CA ARG A 112 -3.01 4.28 -15.11
C ARG A 112 -3.35 5.76 -15.10
N LYS A 113 -3.31 6.31 -16.31
CA LYS A 113 -3.94 7.52 -16.87
C LYS A 113 -4.47 8.56 -15.85
N LYS A 114 -4.12 9.82 -16.08
CA LYS A 114 -4.93 10.96 -15.64
C LYS A 114 -6.40 10.68 -15.95
N SER A 115 -7.21 10.50 -14.91
CA SER A 115 -8.56 11.03 -14.85
C SER A 115 -8.77 11.48 -13.42
N GLY A 116 -9.23 12.72 -13.26
CA GLY A 116 -9.41 13.34 -11.96
C GLY A 116 -10.31 12.48 -11.07
N LYS A 117 -9.98 12.51 -9.78
CA LYS A 117 -10.85 12.36 -8.62
C LYS A 117 -9.95 12.09 -7.39
N THR A 118 -9.97 13.03 -6.45
CA THR A 118 -9.36 12.98 -5.12
C THR A 118 -9.74 11.70 -4.37
N ARG A 119 -8.96 11.31 -3.35
CA ARG A 119 -9.25 10.12 -2.50
C ARG A 119 -10.66 10.17 -1.90
N LYS A 120 -11.17 11.38 -1.64
CA LYS A 120 -12.56 11.62 -1.23
C LYS A 120 -13.53 11.22 -2.34
N GLU A 121 -13.30 11.67 -3.56
CA GLU A 121 -14.13 11.31 -4.72
C GLU A 121 -14.02 9.82 -5.09
N GLN A 122 -12.87 9.16 -4.86
CA GLN A 122 -12.72 7.71 -5.05
C GLN A 122 -13.48 6.90 -4.00
N LEU A 123 -13.50 7.34 -2.75
CA LEU A 123 -14.28 6.71 -1.68
C LEU A 123 -15.79 6.98 -1.84
N GLU A 124 -16.16 8.16 -2.34
CA GLU A 124 -17.54 8.48 -2.72
C GLU A 124 -17.99 7.64 -3.92
N GLU A 125 -17.14 7.44 -4.93
CA GLU A 125 -17.45 6.60 -6.10
C GLU A 125 -17.52 5.11 -5.74
N GLN A 126 -16.63 4.59 -4.89
CA GLN A 126 -16.75 3.23 -4.34
C GLN A 126 -17.99 3.08 -3.47
N GLY A 127 -18.32 4.08 -2.67
CA GLY A 127 -19.54 4.10 -1.85
C GLY A 127 -20.82 4.11 -2.69
N ASN A 128 -20.84 4.87 -3.77
CA ASN A 128 -21.96 4.95 -4.72
C ASN A 128 -22.12 3.66 -5.52
N ASN A 129 -21.03 3.08 -6.02
CA ASN A 129 -21.07 1.79 -6.71
C ASN A 129 -21.59 0.67 -5.80
N THR A 130 -21.15 0.65 -4.53
CA THR A 130 -21.65 -0.33 -3.55
C THR A 130 -23.14 -0.11 -3.26
N LYS A 131 -23.61 1.14 -3.20
CA LYS A 131 -25.03 1.46 -3.03
C LYS A 131 -25.86 0.98 -4.23
N ASP A 132 -25.42 1.25 -5.45
CA ASP A 132 -26.12 0.88 -6.67
C ASP A 132 -26.20 -0.65 -6.84
N GLU A 133 -25.12 -1.36 -6.51
CA GLU A 133 -25.10 -2.83 -6.51
C GLU A 133 -26.05 -3.42 -5.46
N VAL A 134 -26.09 -2.85 -4.25
CA VAL A 134 -27.06 -3.24 -3.21
C VAL A 134 -28.49 -3.05 -3.70
N LEU A 135 -28.80 -1.90 -4.32
CA LEU A 135 -30.15 -1.61 -4.81
C LEU A 135 -30.54 -2.48 -6.00
N LYS A 136 -29.61 -2.75 -6.93
CA LYS A 136 -29.84 -3.63 -8.08
C LYS A 136 -30.16 -5.05 -7.65
N ILE A 137 -29.41 -5.60 -6.67
CA ILE A 137 -29.68 -6.93 -6.14
C ILE A 137 -30.99 -6.94 -5.35
N TYR A 138 -31.28 -5.88 -4.58
CA TYR A 138 -32.52 -5.79 -3.81
C TYR A 138 -33.77 -5.74 -4.70
N GLN A 139 -33.69 -5.08 -5.86
CA GLN A 139 -34.79 -5.00 -6.83
C GLN A 139 -35.01 -6.30 -7.61
N SER A 140 -33.99 -7.16 -7.72
CA SER A 140 -34.08 -8.42 -8.46
C SER A 140 -34.52 -9.62 -7.61
N ILE A 141 -34.79 -9.42 -6.32
CA ILE A 141 -35.21 -10.47 -5.39
C ILE A 141 -36.43 -10.04 -4.57
N THR A 142 -37.27 -11.00 -4.20
CA THR A 142 -38.37 -10.75 -3.28
C THR A 142 -37.81 -10.46 -1.87
N PRO A 143 -38.13 -9.31 -1.25
CA PRO A 143 -37.61 -8.98 0.07
C PRO A 143 -38.11 -9.93 1.15
N THR A 144 -37.19 -10.49 1.94
CA THR A 144 -37.44 -11.31 3.12
C THR A 144 -36.64 -10.79 4.31
N ARG A 145 -36.87 -11.34 5.51
CA ARG A 145 -36.11 -10.99 6.72
C ARG A 145 -34.59 -11.21 6.56
N SER A 146 -34.15 -12.09 5.66
CA SER A 146 -32.74 -12.43 5.45
C SER A 146 -32.09 -11.72 4.26
N THR A 147 -32.85 -10.93 3.48
CA THR A 147 -32.37 -10.26 2.27
C THR A 147 -31.11 -9.43 2.50
N ALA A 148 -31.04 -8.66 3.60
CA ALA A 148 -29.86 -7.86 3.90
C ALA A 148 -28.60 -8.71 4.15
N SER A 149 -28.75 -9.88 4.78
CA SER A 149 -27.65 -10.81 5.04
C SER A 149 -27.22 -11.57 3.78
N LEU A 150 -28.14 -11.79 2.85
CA LEU A 150 -27.85 -12.41 1.55
C LEU A 150 -27.06 -11.46 0.65
N ILE A 151 -27.50 -10.20 0.54
CA ILE A 151 -26.80 -9.15 -0.20
C ILE A 151 -25.41 -8.89 0.41
N ALA A 152 -25.33 -8.80 1.75
CA ALA A 152 -24.08 -8.62 2.48
C ALA A 152 -23.03 -9.68 2.14
N ARG A 153 -23.44 -10.96 2.10
CA ARG A 153 -22.55 -12.06 1.70
C ARG A 153 -22.12 -11.97 0.25
N LYS A 154 -23.02 -11.58 -0.66
CA LYS A 154 -22.73 -11.47 -2.09
C LYS A 154 -21.78 -10.31 -2.43
N LEU A 155 -21.85 -9.22 -1.67
CA LEU A 155 -21.05 -8.01 -1.89
C LEU A 155 -19.87 -7.87 -0.90
N HIS A 156 -19.64 -8.86 -0.03
CA HIS A 156 -18.61 -8.83 1.00
C HIS A 156 -18.65 -7.57 1.90
N ILE A 157 -19.85 -7.09 2.21
CA ILE A 157 -20.09 -5.96 3.11
C ILE A 157 -20.92 -6.39 4.32
N THR A 158 -21.00 -5.55 5.35
CA THR A 158 -21.79 -5.88 6.54
C THR A 158 -23.30 -5.75 6.29
N SER A 159 -24.09 -6.64 6.90
CA SER A 159 -25.57 -6.56 6.81
C SER A 159 -26.12 -5.24 7.39
N THR A 160 -25.41 -4.62 8.33
CA THR A 160 -25.70 -3.28 8.85
C THR A 160 -25.55 -2.21 7.78
N ARG A 161 -24.48 -2.27 6.96
CA ARG A 161 -24.27 -1.32 5.86
C ARG A 161 -25.36 -1.44 4.79
N VAL A 162 -25.75 -2.67 4.44
CA VAL A 162 -26.88 -2.93 3.51
C VAL A 162 -28.18 -2.34 4.05
N ARG A 163 -28.50 -2.58 5.33
CA ARG A 163 -29.70 -2.02 5.97
C ARG A 163 -29.70 -0.49 5.96
N GLN A 164 -28.55 0.13 6.20
CA GLN A 164 -28.42 1.59 6.18
C GLN A 164 -28.70 2.13 4.77
N ILE A 165 -28.08 1.56 3.74
CA ILE A 165 -28.30 1.95 2.34
C ILE A 165 -29.79 1.86 1.96
N LEU A 166 -30.46 0.76 2.32
CA LEU A 166 -31.89 0.58 2.02
C LEU A 166 -32.80 1.55 2.78
N LYS A 167 -32.43 1.94 4.01
CA LYS A 167 -33.16 2.95 4.80
C LYS A 167 -32.99 4.34 4.20
N ASP A 168 -31.76 4.70 3.85
CA ASP A 168 -31.42 6.00 3.27
C ASP A 168 -32.12 6.19 1.92
N GLU A 169 -32.24 5.12 1.12
CA GLU A 169 -32.96 5.17 -0.14
C GLU A 169 -34.48 5.33 0.03
N LYS A 170 -35.07 4.69 1.04
CA LYS A 170 -36.49 4.91 1.36
C LYS A 170 -36.77 6.34 1.82
N LYS A 171 -35.85 6.93 2.59
CA LYS A 171 -35.95 8.32 3.03
C LYS A 171 -35.82 9.29 1.85
N ASN A 172 -34.84 9.08 0.97
CA ASN A 172 -34.64 9.92 -0.22
C ASN A 172 -35.85 9.90 -1.17
N LYS A 173 -36.51 8.75 -1.35
CA LYS A 173 -37.76 8.66 -2.13
C LYS A 173 -38.96 9.38 -1.50
N ASN A 174 -38.92 9.61 -0.19
CA ASN A 174 -39.93 10.41 0.51
C ASN A 174 -39.59 11.91 0.50
N ASP A 175 -38.31 12.30 0.49
CA ASP A 175 -37.88 13.71 0.43
C ASP A 175 -38.02 14.32 -0.99
N VAL A 176 -37.98 13.49 -2.04
CA VAL A 176 -38.16 13.92 -3.45
C VAL A 176 -39.64 14.08 -3.84
N ARG A 177 -40.56 13.58 -3.02
CA ARG A 177 -42.00 13.53 -3.30
C ARG A 177 -42.75 14.61 -2.53
#